data_AF-A0A358WE07-F1
#
_entry.id   AF-A0A358WE07-F1
#
_cell.length_a   1.000
_cell.length_b   1.000
_cell.length_c   1.000
_cell.angle_alpha   90.00
_cell.angle_beta   90.00
_cell.angle_gamma   90.00
#
_symmetry.space_group_name_H-M   'P 1'
#
loop_
_entity.id
_entity.type
_entity.pdbx_description
1 polymer ?
#
loop_
_entity_poly.entity_id
_entity_poly.type
_entity_poly.pdbx_seq_one_letter_code
_entity_poly.pdbx_strand_id
1 'polypeptide(L)'
;MISIDELRQLNTANHYAITEHARIRLFERRITIDDVICCVENGKIIEQYENDKPFSSCLILGIELKGKYIHVVVSCDEEYIYLITAYYPDEQHWQDDFKTRRN
;
A
#
# COMPACT_ATOMS: atom_id res chain seq x y z
N MET A 1 -2.97 11.21 -11.04
CA MET A 1 -3.72 10.42 -10.04
C MET A 1 -3.72 8.95 -10.41
N ILE A 2 -3.29 8.07 -9.49
CA ILE A 2 -3.33 6.61 -9.67
C ILE A 2 -4.76 6.11 -9.45
N SER A 3 -5.26 5.21 -10.30
CA SER A 3 -6.54 4.53 -10.09
C SER A 3 -6.37 3.21 -9.34
N ILE A 4 -7.31 2.88 -8.46
CA ILE A 4 -7.31 1.57 -7.79
C ILE A 4 -7.52 0.41 -8.78
N ASP A 5 -8.26 0.65 -9.88
CA ASP A 5 -8.52 -0.40 -10.87
C ASP A 5 -7.29 -0.71 -11.71
N GLU A 6 -6.40 0.26 -11.95
CA GLU A 6 -5.09 0.04 -12.59
C GLU A 6 -4.23 -0.86 -11.71
N LEU A 7 -4.18 -0.57 -10.40
CA LEU A 7 -3.45 -1.39 -9.44
C LEU A 7 -3.99 -2.83 -9.39
N ARG A 8 -5.32 -3.01 -9.39
CA ARG A 8 -5.94 -4.34 -9.40
C ARG A 8 -5.60 -5.14 -10.65
N GLN A 9 -5.51 -4.50 -11.82
CA GLN A 9 -5.10 -5.19 -13.05
C GLN A 9 -3.67 -5.74 -12.96
N LEU A 10 -2.79 -5.04 -12.24
CA LEU A 10 -1.40 -5.46 -12.03
C LEU A 10 -1.23 -6.39 -10.82
N ASN A 11 -2.22 -6.52 -9.93
CA ASN A 11 -2.13 -7.10 -8.59
C ASN A 11 -1.86 -8.62 -8.55
N THR A 12 -0.67 -9.03 -9.00
CA THR A 12 -0.16 -10.39 -8.91
C THR A 12 1.27 -10.36 -8.38
N ALA A 13 1.68 -11.39 -7.64
CA ALA A 13 2.98 -11.41 -6.96
C ALA A 13 4.19 -11.10 -7.87
N ASN A 14 4.12 -11.48 -9.16
CA ASN A 14 5.21 -11.27 -10.12
C ASN A 14 5.32 -9.82 -10.63
N HIS A 15 4.30 -8.98 -10.44
CA HIS A 15 4.32 -7.58 -10.84
C HIS A 15 4.69 -6.63 -9.69
N TYR A 16 5.05 -7.16 -8.51
CA TYR A 16 5.52 -6.32 -7.41
C TYR A 16 7.05 -6.13 -7.49
N ALA A 17 7.46 -4.90 -7.80
CA ALA A 17 8.84 -4.47 -7.67
C ALA A 17 9.08 -3.99 -6.22
N ILE A 18 9.94 -4.69 -5.49
CA ILE A 18 10.16 -4.46 -4.05
C ILE A 18 11.64 -4.12 -3.83
N THR A 19 11.91 -2.93 -3.32
CA THR A 19 13.27 -2.51 -2.95
C THR A 19 13.74 -3.26 -1.68
N GLU A 20 15.06 -3.31 -1.46
CA GLU A 20 15.61 -3.89 -0.22
C GLU A 20 15.05 -3.20 1.04
N HIS A 21 14.92 -1.86 1.00
CA HIS A 21 14.32 -1.11 2.10
C HIS A 21 12.89 -1.56 2.41
N ALA A 22 12.04 -1.65 1.38
CA ALA A 22 10.66 -2.10 1.53
C ALA A 22 10.60 -3.54 2.09
N ARG A 23 11.44 -4.44 1.55
CA ARG A 23 11.53 -5.83 2.01
C ARG A 23 11.89 -5.95 3.49
N ILE A 24 12.87 -5.16 3.97
CA ILE A 24 13.27 -5.13 5.38
C ILE A 24 12.09 -4.65 6.26
N ARG A 25 11.41 -3.57 5.86
CA ARG A 25 10.27 -3.03 6.62
C ARG A 25 9.11 -4.02 6.73
N LEU A 26 8.78 -4.71 5.65
CA LEU A 26 7.74 -5.74 5.65
C LEU A 26 8.11 -6.87 6.62
N PHE A 27 9.37 -7.33 6.59
CA PHE A 27 9.85 -8.37 7.48
C PHE A 27 9.78 -7.95 8.96
N GLU A 28 10.28 -6.76 9.31
CA GLU A 28 10.22 -6.20 10.68
C GLU A 28 8.78 -6.13 11.22
N ARG A 29 7.82 -5.83 10.34
CA ARG A 29 6.40 -5.66 10.68
C ARG A 29 5.59 -6.94 10.54
N ARG A 30 6.20 -8.05 10.10
CA ARG A 30 5.52 -9.32 9.81
C ARG A 30 4.36 -9.16 8.82
N ILE A 31 4.59 -8.38 7.77
CA ILE A 31 3.67 -8.17 6.65
C ILE A 31 4.20 -8.97 5.47
N THR A 32 3.36 -9.82 4.89
CA THR A 32 3.69 -10.63 3.72
C THR A 32 3.28 -9.92 2.43
N ILE A 33 3.77 -10.40 1.28
CA ILE A 33 3.28 -9.90 -0.01
C ILE A 33 1.83 -10.29 -0.26
N ASP A 34 1.37 -11.44 0.25
CA ASP A 34 -0.04 -11.82 0.15
C ASP A 34 -0.96 -10.87 0.93
N ASP A 35 -0.49 -10.32 2.06
CA ASP A 35 -1.21 -9.28 2.80
C ASP A 35 -1.31 -7.98 1.99
N VAL A 36 -0.24 -7.61 1.28
CA VAL A 36 -0.22 -6.45 0.37
C VAL A 36 -1.18 -6.68 -0.80
N ILE A 37 -1.15 -7.86 -1.42
CA ILE A 37 -2.05 -8.23 -2.52
C ILE A 37 -3.51 -8.18 -2.06
N CYS A 38 -3.83 -8.73 -0.88
CA CYS A 38 -5.16 -8.68 -0.30
C CYS A 38 -5.64 -7.25 -0.07
N CYS A 39 -4.74 -6.39 0.43
CA CYS A 39 -5.02 -4.97 0.64
C CYS A 39 -5.27 -4.22 -0.67
N VAL A 40 -4.45 -4.41 -1.70
CA VAL A 40 -4.65 -3.76 -3.01
C VAL A 40 -5.95 -4.23 -3.68
N GLU A 41 -6.27 -5.52 -3.56
CA GLU A 41 -7.48 -6.09 -4.15
C GLU A 41 -8.75 -5.47 -3.54
N ASN A 42 -8.82 -5.43 -2.20
CA ASN A 42 -10.06 -5.11 -1.48
C ASN A 42 -10.10 -3.69 -0.90
N GLY A 43 -8.97 -2.97 -0.95
CA GLY A 43 -8.78 -1.68 -0.31
C GLY A 43 -9.28 -0.50 -1.11
N LYS A 44 -8.98 0.69 -0.59
CA LYS A 44 -9.30 1.99 -1.20
C LYS A 44 -8.09 2.90 -1.10
N ILE A 45 -7.83 3.64 -2.17
CA ILE A 45 -6.88 4.76 -2.12
C ILE A 45 -7.48 5.85 -1.23
N ILE A 46 -6.72 6.27 -0.22
CA ILE A 46 -7.12 7.28 0.76
C ILE A 46 -6.28 8.56 0.66
N GLU A 47 -5.07 8.48 0.13
CA GLU A 47 -4.23 9.65 -0.18
C GLU A 47 -3.51 9.46 -1.52
N GLN A 48 -3.29 10.58 -2.23
CA GLN A 48 -2.56 10.63 -3.49
C GLN A 48 -1.33 11.53 -3.30
N TYR A 49 -0.16 11.05 -3.69
CA TYR A 49 1.12 11.75 -3.60
C TYR A 49 1.64 12.01 -5.02
N GLU A 50 0.97 12.91 -5.75
CA GLU A 50 1.25 13.17 -7.17
C GLU A 50 2.63 13.78 -7.43
N ASN A 51 3.21 14.41 -6.40
CA ASN A 51 4.50 15.09 -6.48
C ASN A 51 5.69 14.18 -6.13
N ASP A 52 5.44 12.93 -5.71
CA ASP A 52 6.50 11.97 -5.43
C ASP A 52 7.36 11.70 -6.67
N LYS A 53 8.62 11.32 -6.43
CA LYS A 53 9.63 11.05 -7.46
C LYS A 53 10.27 9.69 -7.21
N PRO A 54 10.59 8.91 -8.26
CA PRO A 54 10.48 9.24 -9.70
C PRO A 54 9.05 9.19 -10.27
N PHE A 55 8.16 8.45 -9.62
CA PHE A 55 6.76 8.29 -10.01
C PHE A 55 5.84 8.79 -8.89
N SER A 56 4.64 9.24 -9.23
CA SER A 56 3.59 9.52 -8.24
C SER A 56 3.27 8.28 -7.43
N SER A 57 2.89 8.42 -6.17
CA SER A 57 2.50 7.28 -5.34
C SER A 57 1.13 7.51 -4.69
N CYS A 58 0.56 6.48 -4.08
CA CYS A 58 -0.69 6.57 -3.34
C CYS A 58 -0.68 5.70 -2.09
N LEU A 59 -1.46 6.10 -1.09
CA LEU A 59 -1.72 5.34 0.13
C LEU A 59 -3.05 4.60 0.02
N ILE A 60 -3.01 3.29 0.24
CA ILE A 60 -4.17 2.40 0.22
C ILE A 60 -4.44 1.94 1.64
N LEU A 61 -5.69 2.09 2.08
CA LEU A 61 -6.22 1.43 3.27
C LEU A 61 -7.01 0.20 2.84
N GLY A 62 -6.64 -0.94 3.40
CA GLY A 62 -7.35 -2.20 3.21
C GLY A 62 -7.19 -3.10 4.42
N ILE A 63 -7.40 -4.40 4.21
CA ILE A 63 -7.22 -5.42 5.25
C ILE A 63 -6.20 -6.47 4.78
N GLU A 64 -5.36 -6.92 5.70
CA GLU A 64 -4.49 -8.09 5.50
C GLU A 64 -5.30 -9.39 5.61
N LEU A 65 -4.67 -10.52 5.29
CA LEU A 65 -5.36 -11.82 5.19
C LEU A 65 -6.04 -12.24 6.51
N LYS A 66 -5.52 -11.83 7.66
CA LYS A 66 -6.10 -12.13 8.98
C LYS A 66 -7.08 -11.06 9.46
N GLY A 67 -7.46 -10.12 8.60
CA GLY A 67 -8.53 -9.15 8.85
C GLY A 67 -8.11 -7.90 9.63
N LYS A 68 -6.81 -7.65 9.81
CA LYS A 68 -6.33 -6.38 10.39
C LYS A 68 -6.22 -5.30 9.33
N TYR A 69 -6.55 -4.06 9.69
CA TYR A 69 -6.31 -2.91 8.82
C TYR A 69 -4.83 -2.74 8.53
N ILE A 70 -4.50 -2.45 7.28
CA ILE A 70 -3.14 -2.23 6.82
C ILE A 70 -3.11 -1.06 5.83
N HIS A 71 -2.05 -0.28 5.94
CA HIS A 71 -1.68 0.78 5.03
C HIS A 71 -0.58 0.31 4.10
N VAL A 72 -0.80 0.47 2.80
CA VAL A 72 0.18 0.14 1.75
C VAL A 72 0.43 1.38 0.92
N VAL A 73 1.70 1.77 0.78
CA VAL A 73 2.12 2.85 -0.10
C VAL A 73 2.75 2.22 -1.34
N VAL A 74 2.18 2.53 -2.50
CA VAL A 74 2.64 2.02 -3.79
C VAL A 74 2.72 3.13 -4.82
N SER A 75 3.58 2.91 -5.81
CA SER A 75 3.51 3.56 -7.11
C SER A 75 3.27 2.49 -8.18
N CYS A 76 2.95 2.88 -9.40
CA CYS A 76 2.84 1.94 -10.52
C CYS A 76 3.22 2.61 -11.85
N ASP A 77 3.63 1.77 -12.80
CA ASP A 77 3.64 2.09 -14.23
C ASP A 77 2.77 1.06 -14.99
N GLU A 78 2.99 0.89 -16.29
CA GLU A 78 2.22 -0.03 -17.12
C GLU A 78 2.47 -1.51 -16.83
N GLU A 79 3.56 -1.86 -16.13
CA GLU A 79 4.01 -3.25 -15.94
C GLU A 79 4.11 -3.65 -14.46
N TYR A 80 4.54 -2.72 -13.58
CA TYR A 80 4.84 -3.03 -12.19
C TYR A 80 4.09 -2.15 -11.19
N ILE A 81 3.75 -2.76 -10.06
CA ILE A 81 3.47 -2.07 -8.80
C ILE A 81 4.79 -1.96 -8.03
N TYR A 82 5.24 -0.74 -7.80
CA TYR A 82 6.40 -0.45 -6.97
C TYR A 82 5.98 -0.33 -5.51
N LEU A 83 6.28 -1.35 -4.71
CA LEU A 83 5.99 -1.34 -3.28
C LEU A 83 7.01 -0.47 -2.54
N ILE A 84 6.53 0.66 -2.00
CA ILE A 84 7.34 1.60 -1.24
C ILE A 84 7.41 1.17 0.24
N THR A 85 6.26 0.93 0.87
CA THR A 85 6.18 0.40 2.23
C THR A 85 4.78 -0.13 2.57
N ALA A 86 4.67 -0.95 3.61
CA ALA A 86 3.40 -1.33 4.22
C ALA A 86 3.52 -1.31 5.75
N TYR A 87 2.46 -0.90 6.45
CA TYR A 87 2.43 -0.78 7.91
C TYR A 87 1.01 -0.89 8.46
N TYR A 88 0.88 -1.22 9.74
CA TYR A 88 -0.40 -1.15 10.45
C TYR A 88 -0.65 0.28 10.92
N PRO A 89 -1.80 0.91 10.60
CA PRO A 89 -2.12 2.24 11.09
C PRO A 89 -2.31 2.24 12.61
N ASP A 90 -2.08 3.40 13.23
CA ASP A 90 -2.23 3.62 14.66
C ASP A 90 -3.10 4.86 14.95
N GLU A 91 -3.69 4.87 16.14
CA GLU A 91 -4.60 5.94 16.58
C GLU A 91 -3.89 7.26 16.92
N GLN A 92 -2.55 7.26 17.01
CA GLN A 92 -1.78 8.49 17.24
C GLN A 92 -1.77 9.35 15.95
N HIS A 93 -1.66 8.71 14.79
CA HIS A 93 -1.59 9.39 13.50
C HIS A 93 -2.92 9.42 12.74
N TRP A 94 -3.85 8.49 13.04
CA TRP A 94 -5.11 8.32 12.31
C TRP A 94 -6.32 8.36 13.24
N GLN A 95 -7.45 8.84 12.71
CA GLN A 95 -8.75 8.71 13.36
C GLN A 95 -9.17 7.24 13.45
N ASP A 96 -10.24 6.96 14.19
CA ASP A 96 -10.73 5.59 14.45
C ASP A 96 -11.15 4.85 13.16
N ASP A 97 -11.31 5.57 12.05
CA ASP A 97 -11.56 5.02 10.71
C ASP A 97 -10.30 4.51 10.00
N PHE A 98 -9.12 4.76 10.58
CA PHE A 98 -7.78 4.58 9.99
C PHE A 98 -7.58 5.21 8.61
N LYS A 99 -8.48 6.08 8.17
CA LYS A 99 -8.46 6.73 6.85
C LYS A 99 -8.09 8.20 6.95
N THR A 100 -8.48 8.86 8.04
CA THR A 100 -8.34 10.31 8.19
C THR A 100 -7.18 10.63 9.13
N ARG A 101 -6.21 11.45 8.71
CA ARG A 101 -5.10 11.85 9.60
C ARG A 101 -5.58 12.68 10.78
N ARG A 102 -4.92 12.51 11.92
CA ARG A 102 -5.00 13.45 13.05
C ARG A 102 -3.96 14.55 12.81
N ASN A 103 -4.42 15.79 12.78
CA ASN A 103 -3.57 16.99 12.70
C ASN A 103 -3.33 17.56 14.10
#